data_AF-A0A0J1F9V2-F1
#
_entry.id   AF-A0A0J1F9V2-F1
#
_cell.length_a   1.000
_cell.length_b   1.000
_cell.length_c   1.000
_cell.angle_alpha   90.00
_cell.angle_beta   90.00
_cell.angle_gamma   90.00
#
_symmetry.space_group_name_H-M   'P 1'
#
loop_
_entity.id
_entity.type
_entity.pdbx_description
1 polymer ?
#
loop_
_entity_poly.entity_id
_entity_poly.type
_entity_poly.pdbx_seq_one_letter_code
_entity_poly.pdbx_strand_id
1 'polypeptide(L)'
;MTDLTKIPGIGKNMAQHLTAAGYPNIDSLKEQSPDEIYAKDCFAQGVQVDRCALYCYRLAVHYADHDGQLPPDKQNWWDWKD
;
A
#
# COMPACT_ATOMS: atom_id res chain seq x y z
N MET A 1 -8.23 15.12 2.80
CA MET A 1 -6.86 14.60 2.61
C MET A 1 -6.86 13.19 3.14
N THR A 2 -6.61 12.19 2.30
CA THR A 2 -6.59 10.78 2.70
C THR A 2 -5.29 10.52 3.47
N ASP A 3 -5.37 9.88 4.64
CA ASP A 3 -4.18 9.60 5.48
C ASP A 3 -3.14 8.74 4.75
N LEU A 4 -3.57 7.96 3.76
CA LEU A 4 -2.74 7.12 2.91
C LEU A 4 -1.64 7.88 2.17
N THR A 5 -1.85 9.16 1.81
CA THR A 5 -0.79 9.95 1.14
C THR A 5 0.33 10.39 2.07
N LYS A 6 0.23 10.10 3.38
CA LYS A 6 1.33 10.29 4.34
C LYS A 6 2.38 9.19 4.20
N ILE A 7 2.00 8.03 3.66
CA ILE A 7 2.90 6.91 3.44
C ILE A 7 3.86 7.29 2.31
N PRO A 8 5.18 7.30 2.54
CA PRO A 8 6.13 7.62 1.48
C PRO A 8 6.07 6.55 0.38
N GLY A 9 6.01 6.99 -0.88
CA GLY A 9 5.79 6.10 -2.03
C GLY A 9 4.32 5.90 -2.41
N ILE A 10 3.35 6.24 -1.55
CA ILE A 10 1.92 6.22 -1.88
C ILE A 10 1.47 7.61 -2.33
N GLY A 11 1.36 7.77 -3.64
CA GLY A 11 0.74 8.94 -4.25
C GLY A 11 -0.80 8.92 -4.19
N LYS A 12 -1.43 9.99 -4.68
CA LYS A 12 -2.90 10.10 -4.75
C LYS A 12 -3.56 8.94 -5.51
N ASN A 13 -2.96 8.48 -6.61
CA ASN A 13 -3.48 7.35 -7.39
C ASN A 13 -3.48 6.06 -6.57
N MET A 14 -2.35 5.72 -5.93
CA MET A 14 -2.26 4.53 -5.08
C MET A 14 -3.20 4.60 -3.87
N ALA A 15 -3.40 5.79 -3.29
CA ALA A 15 -4.38 5.98 -2.23
C ALA A 15 -5.82 5.71 -2.71
N GLN A 16 -6.16 6.07 -3.95
CA GLN A 16 -7.46 5.77 -4.54
C GLN A 16 -7.62 4.26 -4.80
N HIS A 17 -6.57 3.59 -5.27
CA HIS A 17 -6.56 2.14 -5.46
C HIS A 17 -6.82 1.40 -4.14
N LEU A 18 -6.09 1.77 -3.08
CA LEU A 18 -6.30 1.24 -1.73
C LEU A 18 -7.73 1.49 -1.24
N THR A 19 -8.24 2.71 -1.42
CA THR A 19 -9.61 3.05 -1.04
C THR A 19 -10.64 2.21 -1.80
N ALA A 20 -10.43 2.00 -3.11
CA ALA A 20 -11.30 1.17 -3.95
C ALA A 20 -11.22 -0.32 -3.59
N ALA A 21 -10.05 -0.80 -3.16
CA ALA A 21 -9.83 -2.14 -2.65
C ALA A 21 -10.44 -2.38 -1.25
N GLY A 22 -11.00 -1.34 -0.62
CA GLY A 22 -11.65 -1.41 0.70
C GLY A 22 -10.79 -0.91 1.86
N TYR A 23 -9.67 -0.24 1.58
CA TYR A 23 -8.71 0.27 2.56
C TYR A 23 -8.65 1.80 2.52
N PRO A 24 -9.56 2.51 3.21
CA PRO A 24 -9.67 3.97 3.11
C PRO A 24 -8.60 4.74 3.92
N ASN A 25 -7.89 4.11 4.85
CA ASN A 25 -6.94 4.76 5.75
C ASN A 25 -5.78 3.83 6.17
N ILE A 26 -4.76 4.39 6.83
CA ILE A 26 -3.57 3.61 7.26
C ILE A 26 -3.97 2.51 8.24
N ASP A 27 -4.88 2.78 9.18
CA ASP A 27 -5.31 1.79 10.17
C ASP A 27 -5.97 0.56 9.53
N SER A 28 -6.68 0.74 8.41
CA SER A 28 -7.28 -0.38 7.67
C SER A 28 -6.24 -1.30 7.02
N LEU A 29 -5.00 -0.83 6.85
CA LEU A 29 -3.88 -1.61 6.33
C LEU A 29 -3.11 -2.37 7.41
N LYS A 30 -3.32 -2.04 8.70
CA LYS A 30 -2.66 -2.74 9.81
C LYS A 30 -3.06 -4.22 9.80
N GLU A 31 -2.07 -5.08 10.03
CA GLU A 31 -2.21 -6.54 10.07
C GLU A 31 -2.77 -7.15 8.77
N GLN A 32 -2.78 -6.40 7.67
CA GLN A 32 -3.24 -6.89 6.37
C GLN A 32 -2.10 -7.51 5.58
N SER A 33 -2.42 -8.50 4.74
CA SER A 33 -1.42 -9.07 3.83
C SER A 33 -1.30 -8.20 2.56
N PRO A 34 -0.08 -7.77 2.15
CA PRO A 34 0.12 -7.02 0.91
C PRO A 34 -0.41 -7.74 -0.34
N ASP A 35 -0.28 -9.07 -0.38
CA ASP A 35 -0.79 -9.91 -1.47
C ASP A 35 -2.33 -9.91 -1.53
N GLU A 36 -3.01 -9.86 -0.39
CA GLU A 36 -4.48 -9.75 -0.33
C GLU A 36 -4.94 -8.37 -0.79
N ILE A 37 -4.24 -7.31 -0.36
CA ILE A 37 -4.50 -5.94 -0.82
C ILE A 37 -4.34 -5.87 -2.35
N TYR A 38 -3.27 -6.44 -2.88
CA TYR A 38 -3.03 -6.50 -4.32
C TYR A 38 -4.12 -7.28 -5.06
N ALA A 39 -4.55 -8.43 -4.53
CA ALA A 39 -5.63 -9.20 -5.12
C ALA A 39 -6.96 -8.42 -5.12
N LYS A 40 -7.27 -7.72 -4.04
CA LYS A 40 -8.43 -6.83 -3.94
C LYS A 40 -8.35 -5.64 -4.88
N ASP A 41 -7.17 -5.05 -5.06
CA ASP A 41 -6.97 -3.97 -6.03
C ASP A 41 -7.17 -4.45 -7.47
N CYS A 42 -6.59 -5.61 -7.82
CA CYS A 42 -6.83 -6.24 -9.13
C CYS A 42 -8.31 -6.52 -9.36
N PHE A 43 -9.00 -7.02 -8.32
CA PHE A 43 -10.43 -7.26 -8.38
C PHE A 43 -11.25 -5.97 -8.54
N ALA A 44 -10.90 -4.92 -7.79
CA ALA A 44 -11.58 -3.62 -7.85
C ALA A 44 -11.38 -2.92 -9.20
N GLN A 45 -10.20 -3.05 -9.80
CA GLN A 45 -9.91 -2.51 -11.14
C GLN A 45 -10.43 -3.40 -12.28
N GLY A 46 -10.77 -4.65 -11.99
CA GLY A 46 -11.19 -5.64 -12.99
C GLY A 46 -10.06 -6.06 -13.94
N VAL A 47 -8.82 -5.71 -13.62
CA VAL A 47 -7.62 -6.03 -14.41
C VAL A 47 -6.48 -6.42 -13.48
N GLN A 48 -5.54 -7.21 -14.00
CA GLN A 48 -4.32 -7.49 -13.26
C GLN A 48 -3.42 -6.27 -13.29
N VAL A 49 -3.20 -5.68 -12.12
CA VAL A 49 -2.35 -4.50 -11.93
C VAL A 49 -0.88 -4.91 -12.02
N ASP A 50 0.02 -3.97 -12.33
CA ASP A 50 1.43 -4.26 -12.34
C ASP A 50 1.95 -4.71 -10.97
N ARG A 51 2.93 -5.62 -10.97
CA ARG A 51 3.60 -6.09 -9.74
C ARG A 51 4.25 -4.97 -8.93
N CYS A 52 4.54 -3.82 -9.54
CA CYS A 52 5.06 -2.66 -8.81
C CYS A 52 4.07 -2.13 -7.75
N ALA A 53 2.76 -2.32 -7.95
CA ALA A 53 1.75 -1.96 -6.96
C ALA A 53 1.89 -2.80 -5.68
N LEU A 54 2.23 -4.09 -5.80
CA LEU A 54 2.48 -4.97 -4.66
C LEU A 54 3.59 -4.42 -3.75
N TYR A 55 4.65 -3.86 -4.34
CA TYR A 55 5.78 -3.32 -3.57
C TYR A 55 5.36 -2.07 -2.78
N CYS A 56 4.52 -1.23 -3.39
CA CYS A 56 3.88 -0.11 -2.71
C CYS A 56 3.00 -0.59 -1.54
N TYR A 57 2.23 -1.68 -1.72
CA TYR A 57 1.40 -2.22 -0.64
C TYR A 57 2.21 -2.85 0.49
N ARG A 58 3.33 -3.52 0.18
CA ARG A 58 4.26 -4.03 1.20
C ARG A 58 4.80 -2.91 2.06
N LEU A 59 5.24 -1.82 1.44
CA LEU A 59 5.67 -0.62 2.17
C LEU A 59 4.52 -0.05 3.00
N ALA A 60 3.31 0.08 2.42
CA ALA A 60 2.16 0.69 3.09
C ALA A 60 1.69 -0.10 4.31
N VAL A 61 1.63 -1.43 4.22
CA VAL A 61 1.33 -2.32 5.35
C VAL A 61 2.41 -2.19 6.41
N HIS A 62 3.70 -2.24 6.03
CA HIS A 62 4.77 -2.14 7.01
C HIS A 62 4.75 -0.79 7.74
N TYR A 63 4.52 0.30 7.00
CA TYR A 63 4.32 1.64 7.57
C TYR A 63 3.13 1.65 8.53
N ALA A 64 2.02 1.01 8.18
CA ALA A 64 0.85 0.91 9.05
C ALA A 64 1.17 0.12 10.33
N ASP A 65 1.78 -1.06 10.21
CA ASP A 65 2.12 -1.95 11.33
C ASP A 65 3.12 -1.32 12.32
N HIS A 66 3.98 -0.42 11.84
CA HIS A 66 5.00 0.25 12.66
C HIS A 66 4.63 1.69 13.02
N ASP A 67 3.33 2.02 13.06
CA ASP A 67 2.80 3.33 13.46
C ASP A 67 3.43 4.51 12.69
N GLY A 68 3.69 4.30 11.41
CA GLY A 68 4.26 5.27 10.49
C GLY A 68 5.79 5.34 10.47
N GLN A 69 6.46 4.32 10.99
CA GLN A 69 7.90 4.19 10.90
C GLN A 69 8.29 3.26 9.75
N LEU A 70 9.28 3.66 8.97
CA LEU A 70 9.92 2.81 7.99
C LEU A 70 11.39 2.57 8.35
N PRO A 71 11.95 1.42 7.94
CA PRO A 71 13.36 1.15 8.11
C PRO A 71 14.20 2.23 7.41
N PRO A 72 15.33 2.68 8.00
CA PRO A 72 16.19 3.69 7.40
C PRO A 72 16.74 3.28 6.02
N ASP A 73 16.89 1.97 5.80
CA ASP A 73 17.40 1.30 4.61
C ASP A 73 16.31 0.99 3.56
N LYS A 74 15.02 1.16 3.90
CA LYS A 74 13.88 0.85 3.01
C LYS A 74 12.85 1.97 2.97
N GLN A 75 13.31 3.17 2.60
CA GLN A 75 12.43 4.35 2.52
C GLN A 75 11.63 4.43 1.23
N ASN A 76 12.03 3.70 0.18
CA ASN A 76 11.36 3.76 -1.10
C ASN A 76 10.59 2.49 -1.40
N TRP A 77 9.47 2.61 -2.12
CA TRP A 77 8.63 1.46 -2.48
C TRP A 77 9.39 0.41 -3.30
N TRP A 78 10.39 0.80 -4.10
CA TRP A 78 11.20 -0.14 -4.88
C TRP A 78 12.15 -0.99 -4.05
N ASP A 79 12.41 -0.60 -2.79
CA ASP A 79 13.20 -1.39 -1.84
C ASP A 79 12.41 -2.62 -1.33
N TRP A 80 11.11 -2.69 -1.62
CA TRP A 80 10.15 -3.74 -1.22
C TRP A 80 9.81 -4.73 -2.35
N LYS A 81 10.65 -4.76 -3.39
CA LYS A 81 10.46 -5.62 -4.57
C LYS A 81 10.75 -7.12 -4.34
N ASP A 82 11.51 -7.43 -3.28
CA ASP A 82 11.92 -8.78 -2.88
C ASP A 82 10.77 -9.54 -2.24
#